data_AF-A0A7Y7BEG6-F1
#
_entry.id   AF-A0A7Y7BEG6-F1
#
_cell.length_a   1.000
_cell.length_b   1.000
_cell.length_c   1.000
_cell.angle_alpha   90.00
_cell.angle_beta   90.00
_cell.angle_gamma   90.00
#
_symmetry.space_group_name_H-M   'P 1'
#
loop_
_entity.id
_entity.type
_entity.pdbx_description
1 polymer ?
#
loop_
_entity_poly.entity_id
_entity_poly.type
_entity_poly.pdbx_seq_one_letter_code
_entity_poly.pdbx_strand_id
1 'polypeptide(L)'
;MENSKARKVLNPRSVWLPVLIGLIIIAYLAYRDDQFSRESLQLFSDFKLAFVALALLLMIFKDGLNALRVRWLSHGTVGVYPAIRIVLLWEFAIAVTPPVLGAAAVLVFIIFKEGQPFGKALAYTLLLAILDNLFFLTASPLVFWLTDGAVFPVVETTNSFLQTGVSKV
;
A
#
# COMPACT_ATOMS: atom_id res chain seq x y z
N MET A 1 9.32 24.44 -27.81
CA MET A 1 9.05 23.08 -28.33
C MET A 1 8.97 21.98 -27.26
N GLU A 2 9.07 22.27 -25.96
CA GLU A 2 8.99 21.24 -24.90
C GLU A 2 7.56 20.95 -24.38
N ASN A 3 6.62 21.88 -24.56
CA ASN A 3 5.28 21.79 -23.95
C ASN A 3 4.36 20.72 -24.58
N SER A 4 4.69 20.21 -25.78
CA SER A 4 3.88 19.20 -26.49
C SER A 4 4.25 17.76 -26.15
N LYS A 5 5.49 17.50 -25.68
CA LYS A 5 5.94 16.15 -25.29
C LYS A 5 5.42 15.76 -23.90
N ALA A 6 5.34 16.71 -22.96
CA ALA A 6 4.81 16.45 -21.61
C ALA A 6 3.33 15.99 -21.62
N ARG A 7 2.51 16.54 -22.52
CA ARG A 7 1.09 16.17 -22.66
C ARG A 7 0.85 14.78 -23.27
N LYS A 8 1.84 14.18 -23.95
CA LYS A 8 1.73 12.82 -24.49
C LYS A 8 2.04 11.74 -23.47
N VAL A 9 2.87 12.03 -22.47
CA VAL A 9 3.22 11.09 -21.38
C VAL A 9 2.17 11.12 -20.26
N LEU A 10 1.51 12.27 -20.06
CA LEU A 10 0.38 12.44 -19.14
C LEU A 10 -0.97 12.27 -19.85
N ASN A 11 -1.11 11.27 -20.73
CA ASN A 11 -2.40 11.06 -21.40
C ASN A 11 -3.36 10.34 -20.43
N PRO A 12 -4.40 10.99 -19.88
CA PRO A 12 -5.29 10.38 -18.88
C PRO A 12 -6.04 9.17 -19.44
N ARG A 13 -6.11 9.03 -20.77
CA ARG A 13 -6.67 7.85 -21.45
C ARG A 13 -5.89 6.56 -21.17
N SER A 14 -4.59 6.60 -20.86
CA SER A 14 -3.83 5.38 -20.57
C SER A 14 -4.14 4.78 -19.20
N VAL A 15 -4.76 5.56 -18.30
CA VAL A 15 -5.19 5.10 -16.97
C VAL A 15 -6.53 4.36 -17.04
N TRP A 16 -7.40 4.73 -17.99
CA TRP A 16 -8.73 4.13 -18.11
C TRP A 16 -8.71 2.66 -18.51
N LEU A 17 -7.73 2.22 -19.33
CA LEU A 17 -7.64 0.83 -19.75
C LEU A 17 -7.33 -0.13 -18.57
N PRO A 18 -6.29 0.09 -17.74
CA PRO A 18 -6.07 -0.68 -16.51
C PRO A 18 -7.26 -0.64 -15.54
N VAL A 19 -7.88 0.53 -15.37
CA VAL A 19 -9.05 0.70 -14.47
C VAL A 19 -10.23 -0.14 -14.96
N LEU A 20 -10.53 -0.11 -16.26
CA LEU A 20 -11.62 -0.88 -16.85
C LEU A 20 -11.37 -2.38 -16.76
N ILE A 21 -10.13 -2.82 -17.04
CA ILE A 21 -9.73 -4.22 -16.89
C ILE A 21 -9.90 -4.67 -15.44
N GLY A 22 -9.45 -3.86 -14.48
CA GLY A 22 -9.63 -4.11 -13.06
C GLY A 22 -11.11 -4.25 -12.67
N LEU A 23 -11.97 -3.33 -13.13
CA LEU A 23 -13.42 -3.38 -12.89
C LEU A 23 -14.07 -4.64 -13.49
N ILE A 24 -13.68 -5.03 -14.71
CA ILE A 24 -14.20 -6.24 -15.36
C ILE A 24 -13.80 -7.49 -14.57
N ILE A 25 -12.54 -7.57 -14.12
CA ILE A 25 -12.06 -8.69 -13.32
C ILE A 25 -12.81 -8.75 -11.99
N ILE A 26 -12.97 -7.61 -11.30
CA ILE A 26 -13.73 -7.54 -10.04
C ILE A 26 -15.17 -8.01 -10.24
N ALA A 27 -15.84 -7.53 -11.30
CA ALA A 27 -17.21 -7.93 -11.61
C ALA A 27 -17.32 -9.42 -11.97
N TYR A 28 -16.34 -9.96 -12.70
CA TYR A 28 -16.29 -11.38 -13.04
C TYR A 28 -16.09 -12.25 -11.80
N LEU A 29 -15.16 -11.87 -10.92
CA LEU A 29 -14.92 -12.57 -9.65
C LEU A 29 -16.16 -12.51 -8.76
N ALA A 30 -16.80 -11.34 -8.63
CA ALA A 30 -18.02 -11.19 -7.85
C ALA A 30 -19.19 -12.01 -8.42
N TYR A 31 -19.29 -12.16 -9.74
CA TYR A 31 -20.31 -13.00 -10.38
C TYR A 31 -20.07 -14.51 -10.17
N ARG A 32 -18.81 -14.91 -10.02
CA ARG A 32 -18.39 -16.31 -9.80
C ARG A 32 -18.33 -16.71 -8.33
N ASP A 33 -18.40 -15.75 -7.42
CA ASP A 33 -18.32 -16.00 -6.00
C ASP A 33 -19.70 -16.33 -5.44
N ASP A 34 -19.90 -17.60 -5.08
CA ASP A 34 -21.15 -18.10 -4.49
C ASP A 34 -21.43 -17.47 -3.10
N GLN A 35 -20.42 -16.84 -2.47
CA GLN A 35 -20.58 -16.05 -1.24
C GLN A 35 -21.20 -14.67 -1.49
N PHE A 36 -21.30 -14.23 -2.75
CA PHE A 36 -21.84 -12.92 -3.14
C PHE A 36 -23.38 -12.95 -3.16
N SER A 37 -23.98 -13.15 -1.98
CA SER A 37 -25.42 -13.19 -1.73
C SER A 37 -26.01 -11.82 -1.37
N ARG A 38 -27.35 -11.71 -1.36
CA ARG A 38 -28.06 -10.53 -0.85
C ARG A 38 -27.77 -10.25 0.63
N GLU A 39 -27.46 -11.28 1.41
CA GLU A 39 -27.09 -11.17 2.83
C GLU A 39 -25.72 -10.51 3.03
N SER A 40 -24.72 -10.86 2.22
CA SER A 40 -23.42 -10.18 2.20
C SER A 40 -23.52 -8.71 1.79
N LEU A 41 -24.49 -8.34 0.93
CA LEU A 41 -24.77 -6.94 0.60
C LEU A 41 -25.43 -6.18 1.76
N GLN A 42 -26.16 -6.86 2.65
CA GLN A 42 -26.73 -6.23 3.85
C GLN A 42 -25.65 -5.88 4.89
N LEU A 43 -24.55 -6.63 4.96
CA LEU A 43 -23.38 -6.25 5.78
C LEU A 43 -22.77 -4.90 5.36
N PHE A 44 -22.82 -4.56 4.06
CA PHE A 44 -22.43 -3.23 3.58
C PHE A 44 -23.47 -2.15 3.88
N SER A 45 -24.72 -2.51 4.15
CA SER A 45 -25.80 -1.58 4.48
C SER A 45 -25.70 -1.04 5.91
N ASP A 46 -25.06 -1.77 6.82
CA ASP A 46 -24.80 -1.38 8.22
C ASP A 46 -23.58 -0.45 8.38
N PHE A 47 -23.20 0.21 7.30
CA PHE A 47 -22.05 1.10 7.23
C PHE A 47 -22.24 2.35 8.09
N LYS A 48 -21.56 2.39 9.24
CA LYS A 48 -21.57 3.57 10.12
C LYS A 48 -20.55 4.59 9.64
N LEU A 49 -21.02 5.79 9.30
CA LEU A 49 -20.19 6.93 8.90
C LEU A 49 -19.07 7.22 9.92
N ALA A 50 -19.31 6.96 11.21
CA ALA A 50 -18.32 7.09 12.27
C ALA A 50 -17.05 6.25 12.03
N PHE A 51 -17.16 5.02 11.53
CA PHE A 51 -15.99 4.17 11.26
C PHE A 51 -15.20 4.64 10.04
N VAL A 52 -15.87 5.25 9.05
CA VAL A 52 -15.21 5.88 7.91
C VAL A 52 -14.40 7.08 8.36
N ALA A 53 -15.02 7.95 9.17
CA ALA A 53 -14.35 9.10 9.73
C ALA A 53 -13.13 8.68 10.57
N LEU A 54 -13.28 7.62 11.37
CA LEU A 54 -12.17 7.04 12.13
C LEU A 54 -11.07 6.50 11.22
N ALA A 55 -11.41 5.76 10.16
CA ALA A 55 -10.43 5.25 9.20
C ALA A 55 -9.67 6.38 8.50
N LEU A 56 -10.37 7.43 8.05
CA LEU A 56 -9.75 8.61 7.45
C LEU A 56 -8.82 9.34 8.43
N LEU A 57 -9.24 9.47 9.70
CA LEU A 57 -8.41 10.07 10.75
C LEU A 57 -7.13 9.25 10.97
N LEU A 58 -7.26 7.93 11.07
CA LEU A 58 -6.11 7.03 11.22
C LEU A 58 -5.18 7.09 10.01
N MET A 59 -5.71 7.20 8.79
CA MET A 59 -4.88 7.40 7.58
C MET A 59 -4.11 8.73 7.64
N ILE A 60 -4.79 9.84 7.95
CA ILE A 60 -4.13 11.15 8.09
C ILE A 60 -3.04 11.10 9.17
N PHE A 61 -3.31 10.44 10.29
CA PHE A 61 -2.34 10.28 11.36
C PHE A 61 -1.13 9.45 10.91
N LYS A 62 -1.36 8.33 10.22
CA LYS A 62 -0.31 7.48 9.63
C LYS A 62 0.58 8.28 8.68
N ASP A 63 -0.03 9.01 7.75
CA ASP A 63 0.68 9.79 6.74
C ASP A 63 1.42 10.98 7.37
N GLY A 64 0.85 11.59 8.41
CA GLY A 64 1.51 12.62 9.21
C GLY A 64 2.76 12.12 9.92
N LEU A 65 2.70 10.94 10.55
CA LEU A 65 3.87 10.30 11.15
C LEU A 65 4.94 9.97 10.11
N ASN A 66 4.54 9.51 8.92
CA ASN A 66 5.46 9.27 7.81
C ASN A 66 6.12 10.56 7.31
N ALA A 67 5.40 11.68 7.27
CA ALA A 67 5.96 12.98 6.88
C ALA A 67 6.98 13.46 7.93
N LEU A 68 6.70 13.24 9.22
CA LEU A 68 7.65 13.53 10.29
C LEU A 68 8.93 12.67 10.16
N ARG A 69 8.79 11.38 9.83
CA ARG A 69 9.91 10.47 9.56
C ARG A 69 10.79 11.00 8.42
N VAL A 70 10.22 11.41 7.30
CA VAL A 70 10.97 11.99 6.16
C VAL A 70 11.72 13.25 6.61
N ARG A 71 11.08 14.10 7.42
CA ARG A 71 11.73 15.32 7.95
C ARG A 71 12.90 14.99 8.89
N TRP A 72 12.76 13.99 9.74
CA TRP A 72 13.82 13.55 10.64
C TRP A 72 15.00 12.93 9.89
N LEU A 73 14.74 12.05 8.92
CA LEU A 73 15.78 11.41 8.11
C LEU A 73 16.53 12.41 7.21
N SER A 74 15.84 13.47 6.80
CA SER A 74 16.46 14.56 6.05
C SER A 74 17.19 15.58 6.92
N HIS A 75 17.32 15.34 8.24
CA HIS A 75 17.89 16.28 9.21
C HIS A 75 17.26 17.68 9.13
N GLY A 76 15.96 17.76 8.85
CA GLY A 76 15.23 19.02 8.72
C GLY A 76 15.44 19.76 7.40
N THR A 77 16.20 19.21 6.44
CA THR A 77 16.37 19.83 5.10
C THR A 77 15.10 19.76 4.26
N VAL A 78 14.20 18.81 4.53
CA VAL A 78 12.85 18.76 3.97
C VAL A 78 11.89 19.40 4.97
N GLY A 79 11.24 20.49 4.56
CA GLY A 79 10.21 21.16 5.36
C GLY A 79 8.95 20.31 5.55
N VAL A 80 8.04 20.76 6.43
CA VAL A 80 6.80 20.01 6.74
C VAL A 80 5.91 19.83 5.51
N TYR A 81 5.65 20.89 4.75
CA TYR A 81 4.81 20.80 3.54
C TYR A 81 5.44 19.95 2.42
N PRO A 82 6.74 20.10 2.08
CA PRO A 82 7.43 19.17 1.19
C PRO A 82 7.36 17.71 1.66
N ALA A 83 7.54 17.45 2.96
CA ALA A 83 7.46 16.08 3.50
C ALA A 83 6.07 15.47 3.32
N ILE A 84 5.01 16.23 3.56
CA ILE A 84 3.63 15.79 3.31
C ILE A 84 3.43 15.49 1.82
N ARG A 85 3.90 16.35 0.91
CA ARG A 85 3.83 16.08 -0.54
C ARG A 85 4.58 14.82 -0.94
N ILE A 86 5.78 14.61 -0.40
CA ILE A 86 6.56 13.39 -0.67
C ILE A 86 5.76 12.15 -0.28
N VAL A 87 5.19 12.13 0.93
CA VAL A 87 4.40 10.98 1.42
C VAL A 87 3.16 10.76 0.57
N LEU A 88 2.36 11.78 0.30
CA LEU A 88 1.14 11.64 -0.51
C LEU A 88 1.44 11.15 -1.94
N LEU A 89 2.50 11.68 -2.56
CA LEU A 89 2.95 11.24 -3.88
C LEU A 89 3.48 9.81 -3.86
N TRP A 90 4.14 9.41 -2.77
CA TRP A 90 4.65 8.05 -2.60
C TRP A 90 3.52 7.03 -2.40
N GLU A 91 2.55 7.33 -1.53
CA GLU A 91 1.36 6.47 -1.32
C GLU A 91 0.57 6.31 -2.63
N PHE A 92 0.39 7.41 -3.37
CA PHE A 92 -0.20 7.36 -4.70
C PHE A 92 0.62 6.49 -5.66
N ALA A 93 1.95 6.66 -5.68
CA ALA A 93 2.83 5.88 -6.54
C ALA A 93 2.73 4.38 -6.24
N ILE A 94 2.73 3.98 -4.97
CA ILE A 94 2.55 2.56 -4.59
C ILE A 94 1.19 2.04 -5.05
N ALA A 95 0.13 2.85 -4.93
CA ALA A 95 -1.21 2.43 -5.32
C ALA A 95 -1.39 2.23 -6.84
N VAL A 96 -0.68 3.03 -7.66
CA VAL A 96 -0.86 3.00 -9.13
C VAL A 96 0.22 2.23 -9.88
N THR A 97 1.38 1.99 -9.26
CA THR A 97 2.51 1.36 -9.95
C THR A 97 2.39 -0.16 -9.84
N PRO A 98 2.48 -0.92 -10.95
CA PRO A 98 2.45 -2.37 -10.89
C PRO A 98 3.65 -2.90 -10.08
N PRO A 99 3.53 -4.07 -9.41
CA PRO A 99 4.53 -4.56 -8.45
C PRO A 99 5.98 -4.63 -8.97
N VAL A 100 6.16 -4.73 -10.29
CA VAL A 100 7.47 -4.87 -10.96
C VAL A 100 8.21 -3.53 -11.12
N LEU A 101 7.48 -2.41 -11.21
CA LEU A 101 8.07 -1.08 -11.36
C LEU A 101 8.24 -0.49 -9.96
N GLY A 102 9.43 -0.66 -9.38
CA GLY A 102 9.68 -0.39 -7.97
C GLY A 102 9.29 1.02 -7.51
N ALA A 103 8.37 1.10 -6.55
CA ALA A 103 7.95 2.34 -5.88
C ALA A 103 9.15 3.15 -5.33
N ALA A 104 10.25 2.47 -5.01
CA ALA A 104 11.51 3.10 -4.62
C ALA A 104 12.08 4.04 -5.71
N ALA A 105 12.09 3.65 -6.98
CA ALA A 105 12.60 4.51 -8.05
C ALA A 105 11.77 5.79 -8.20
N VAL A 106 10.44 5.66 -8.03
CA VAL A 106 9.52 6.80 -8.03
C VAL A 106 9.77 7.71 -6.83
N LEU A 107 10.02 7.15 -5.64
CA LEU A 107 10.34 7.92 -4.44
C LEU A 107 11.65 8.72 -4.59
N VAL A 108 12.70 8.13 -5.18
CA VAL A 108 13.95 8.87 -5.49
C VAL A 108 13.63 10.08 -6.36
N PHE A 109 12.81 9.90 -7.40
CA PHE A 109 12.41 10.99 -8.28
C PHE A 109 11.57 12.06 -7.57
N ILE A 110 10.63 11.66 -6.72
CA ILE A 110 9.79 12.59 -5.93
C ILE A 110 10.66 13.46 -5.03
N ILE A 111 11.58 12.86 -4.26
CA ILE A 111 12.46 13.60 -3.34
C ILE A 111 13.41 14.52 -4.11
N PHE A 112 13.95 14.06 -5.25
CA PHE A 112 14.79 14.89 -6.12
C PHE A 112 14.02 16.11 -6.66
N LYS A 113 12.75 15.93 -7.03
CA LYS A 113 11.88 17.02 -7.51
C LYS A 113 11.48 18.03 -6.44
N GLU A 114 11.49 17.64 -5.17
CA GLU A 114 11.31 18.56 -4.04
C GLU A 114 12.59 19.35 -3.68
N GLY A 115 13.63 19.29 -4.53
CA GLY A 115 14.82 20.15 -4.45
C GLY A 115 16.01 19.55 -3.71
N GLN A 116 15.94 18.27 -3.32
CA GLN A 116 17.09 17.58 -2.71
C GLN A 116 18.09 17.12 -3.79
N PRO A 117 19.40 17.19 -3.53
CA PRO A 117 20.41 16.60 -4.40
C PRO A 117 20.11 15.12 -4.70
N PHE A 118 20.32 14.70 -5.95
CA PHE A 118 19.98 13.33 -6.39
C PHE A 118 20.60 12.25 -5.50
N GLY A 119 21.86 12.40 -5.11
CA GLY A 119 22.54 11.47 -4.19
C GLY A 119 21.86 11.37 -2.81
N LYS A 120 21.35 12.49 -2.28
CA LYS A 120 20.58 12.50 -1.02
C LYS A 120 19.21 11.85 -1.21
N ALA A 121 18.52 12.14 -2.32
CA ALA A 121 17.25 11.51 -2.65
C ALA A 121 17.38 9.97 -2.73
N LEU A 122 18.44 9.49 -3.37
CA LEU A 122 18.76 8.07 -3.45
C LEU A 122 19.07 7.50 -2.06
N ALA A 123 19.96 8.12 -1.29
CA ALA A 123 20.34 7.67 0.05
C ALA A 123 19.13 7.61 1.00
N TYR A 124 18.27 8.64 1.01
CA TYR A 124 17.07 8.67 1.83
C TYR A 124 16.08 7.58 1.44
N THR A 125 15.90 7.34 0.14
CA THR A 125 15.00 6.29 -0.34
C THR A 125 15.50 4.91 0.06
N LEU A 126 16.80 4.64 -0.08
CA LEU A 126 17.39 3.37 0.35
C LEU A 126 17.29 3.18 1.86
N LEU A 127 17.53 4.24 2.63
CA LEU A 127 17.38 4.21 4.09
C LEU A 127 15.93 3.94 4.52
N LEU A 128 14.96 4.58 3.88
CA LEU A 128 13.53 4.31 4.10
C LEU A 128 13.18 2.85 3.82
N ALA A 129 13.65 2.29 2.69
CA ALA A 129 13.41 0.89 2.35
C ALA A 129 14.03 -0.09 3.37
N ILE A 130 15.25 0.21 3.87
CA ILE A 130 15.89 -0.59 4.91
C ILE A 130 15.09 -0.52 6.22
N LEU A 131 14.62 0.67 6.61
CA LEU A 131 13.81 0.86 7.80
C LEU A 131 12.46 0.13 7.72
N ASP A 132 11.83 0.11 6.54
CA ASP A 132 10.59 -0.64 6.33
C ASP A 132 10.83 -2.14 6.50
N ASN A 133 11.92 -2.67 5.91
CA ASN A 133 12.30 -4.08 6.09
C ASN A 133 12.67 -4.40 7.54
N LEU A 134 13.36 -3.50 8.24
CA LEU A 134 13.70 -3.66 9.66
C LEU A 134 12.44 -3.65 10.52
N PHE A 135 11.47 -2.79 10.23
CA PHE A 135 10.17 -2.78 10.90
C PHE A 135 9.47 -4.12 10.69
N PHE A 136 9.38 -4.64 9.46
CA PHE A 136 8.76 -5.96 9.23
C PHE A 136 9.50 -7.10 9.93
N LEU A 137 10.84 -7.06 9.95
CA LEU A 137 11.65 -8.08 10.59
C LEU A 137 11.48 -8.09 12.12
N THR A 138 11.23 -6.94 12.75
CA THR A 138 11.16 -6.79 14.20
C THR A 138 9.73 -6.77 14.74
N ALA A 139 8.84 -6.03 14.09
CA ALA A 139 7.45 -5.89 14.51
C ALA A 139 6.67 -7.19 14.31
N SER A 140 6.88 -7.93 13.22
CA SER A 140 6.09 -9.14 12.95
C SER A 140 6.30 -10.23 14.02
N PRO A 141 7.54 -10.60 14.41
CA PRO A 141 7.76 -11.54 15.50
C PRO A 141 7.27 -11.01 16.86
N LEU A 142 7.43 -9.71 17.11
CA LEU A 142 6.96 -9.09 18.34
C LEU A 142 5.44 -9.18 18.47
N VAL A 143 4.71 -8.86 17.41
CA VAL A 143 3.25 -9.00 17.35
C VAL A 143 2.84 -10.46 17.52
N PHE A 144 3.54 -11.40 16.89
CA PHE A 144 3.29 -12.83 17.07
C PHE A 144 3.45 -13.26 18.53
N TRP A 145 4.52 -12.80 19.20
CA TRP A 145 4.78 -13.10 20.60
C TRP A 145 3.75 -12.47 21.54
N LEU A 146 3.38 -11.20 21.32
CA LEU A 146 2.42 -10.48 22.17
C LEU A 146 0.97 -10.97 22.07
N THR A 147 0.65 -11.68 21.00
CA THR A 147 -0.72 -12.15 20.72
C THR A 147 -0.86 -13.66 20.94
N ASP A 148 0.18 -14.33 21.43
CA ASP A 148 0.23 -15.80 21.59
C ASP A 148 -0.22 -16.54 20.32
N GLY A 149 0.09 -16.00 19.14
CA GLY A 149 -0.29 -16.57 17.84
C GLY A 149 -1.74 -16.28 17.39
N ALA A 150 -2.54 -15.54 18.15
CA ALA A 150 -3.94 -15.21 17.80
C ALA A 150 -4.11 -14.26 16.59
N VAL A 151 -3.00 -13.79 15.99
CA VAL A 151 -3.00 -12.92 14.80
C VAL A 151 -3.40 -13.68 13.55
N PHE A 152 -3.16 -15.00 13.50
CA PHE A 152 -3.61 -15.80 12.37
C PHE A 152 -5.05 -16.25 12.61
N PRO A 153 -5.95 -16.08 11.62
CA PRO A 153 -7.26 -16.71 11.70
C PRO A 153 -7.05 -18.21 11.88
N VAL A 154 -7.82 -18.82 12.77
CA VAL A 154 -7.85 -20.29 12.90
C VAL A 154 -8.42 -20.80 11.58
N VAL A 155 -7.54 -21.15 10.65
CA VAL A 155 -7.92 -21.82 9.43
C VAL A 155 -8.24 -23.24 9.86
N GLU A 156 -9.53 -23.55 10.02
CA GLU A 156 -9.98 -24.94 10.06
C GLU A 156 -9.50 -25.60 8.78
N THR A 157 -8.38 -26.30 8.88
CA THR A 157 -7.84 -27.08 7.78
C THR A 157 -8.73 -28.30 7.67
N THR A 158 -9.81 -28.18 6.91
CA THR A 158 -10.58 -29.32 6.39
C THR A 158 -9.72 -30.03 5.34
N ASN A 159 -8.52 -30.46 5.73
CA ASN A 159 -7.60 -31.23 4.92
C ASN A 159 -7.97 -32.71 5.04
N SER A 160 -9.13 -33.07 4.48
CA SER A 160 -9.45 -34.48 4.19
C SER A 160 -8.34 -35.13 3.33
N PHE A 161 -7.62 -34.31 2.53
CA PHE A 161 -6.49 -34.71 1.69
C PHE A 161 -5.22 -35.11 2.49
N LEU A 162 -4.92 -34.47 3.63
CA LEU A 162 -3.75 -34.84 4.45
C LEU A 162 -4.04 -36.05 5.34
N GLN A 163 -5.30 -36.31 5.67
CA GLN A 163 -5.70 -37.51 6.41
C GLN A 163 -5.69 -38.79 5.55
N THR A 164 -5.80 -38.67 4.22
CA THR A 164 -5.73 -39.83 3.30
C THR A 164 -4.31 -40.22 2.91
N GLY A 165 -3.33 -39.31 3.05
CA GLY A 165 -1.94 -39.52 2.65
C GLY A 165 -1.04 -40.18 3.70
N VAL A 166 -1.48 -40.28 4.96
CA VAL A 166 -0.76 -40.98 6.03
C VAL A 166 -1.58 -42.20 6.49
N SER A 167 -2.05 -43.00 5.54
CA SER A 167 -2.39 -44.39 5.82
C SER A 167 -1.10 -45.20 5.77
N LYS A 168 -0.66 -45.60 6.97
CA LYS A 168 0.41 -46.56 7.27
C LYS A 168 0.81 -47.45 6.10
N VAL A 169 2.05 -47.28 5.63
CA VAL A 169 2.93 -48.36 5.20
C VAL A 169 4.22 -48.23 5.99
#